data_AF-D3DFS1-F1
#
_entry.id   AF-D3DFS1-F1
#
_cell.length_a   1.000
_cell.length_b   1.000
_cell.length_c   1.000
_cell.angle_alpha   90.00
_cell.angle_beta   90.00
_cell.angle_gamma   90.00
#
_symmetry.space_group_name_H-M   'P 1'
#
loop_
_entity.id
_entity.type
_entity.pdbx_description
1 polymer ?
#
loop_
_entity_poly.entity_id
_entity_poly.type
_entity_poly.pdbx_seq_one_letter_code
_entity_poly.pdbx_strand_id
1 'polypeptide(L)'
;MSVRHQVRGYVEKLFEGLKEKLHGGEYLVFNVYAKEGNILEMVDVRVDFSDGEAIKKFLDRTTRETLEQEVKGLRLIAMVLEKDGDYVFSSQEEISEELKEEIKEMIEQLKEE
;
A
#
# COMPACT_ATOMS: atom_id res chain seq x y z
N MET A 1 4.14 23.32 -5.27
CA MET A 1 3.48 22.02 -5.50
C MET A 1 2.28 21.92 -4.56
N SER A 2 1.13 21.44 -5.04
CA SER A 2 -0.02 21.17 -4.16
C SER A 2 0.20 19.86 -3.41
N VAL A 3 -0.28 19.76 -2.16
CA VAL A 3 -0.19 18.57 -1.29
C VAL A 3 -0.65 17.30 -2.04
N ARG A 4 -1.72 17.40 -2.82
CA ARG A 4 -2.21 16.28 -3.65
C ARG A 4 -1.18 15.76 -4.64
N HIS A 5 -0.38 16.63 -5.25
CA HIS A 5 0.67 16.20 -6.20
C HIS A 5 1.84 15.53 -5.47
N GLN A 6 2.15 15.95 -4.24
CA GLN A 6 3.17 15.31 -3.42
C GLN A 6 2.72 13.92 -2.98
N VAL A 7 1.50 13.79 -2.46
CA VAL A 7 0.92 12.49 -2.09
C VAL A 7 0.82 11.59 -3.32
N ARG A 8 0.40 12.11 -4.46
CA ARG A 8 0.34 11.34 -5.71
C ARG A 8 1.71 10.76 -6.08
N GLY A 9 2.76 11.60 -6.10
CA GLY A 9 4.11 11.15 -6.41
C GLY A 9 4.66 10.17 -5.37
N TYR A 10 4.27 10.30 -4.10
CA TYR A 10 4.61 9.34 -3.05
C TYR A 10 3.98 7.96 -3.30
N VAL A 11 2.67 7.93 -3.55
CA VAL A 11 1.89 6.73 -3.88
C VAL A 11 2.44 6.04 -5.14
N GLU A 12 2.77 6.81 -6.18
CA GLU A 12 3.37 6.28 -7.41
C GLU A 12 4.71 5.60 -7.15
N LYS A 13 5.59 6.20 -6.34
CA LYS A 13 6.88 5.59 -5.97
C LYS A 13 6.72 4.28 -5.21
N LEU A 14 5.78 4.21 -4.26
CA LEU A 14 5.49 2.97 -3.55
C LEU A 14 4.97 1.90 -4.52
N PHE A 15 4.08 2.27 -5.43
CA PHE A 15 3.55 1.37 -6.44
C PHE A 15 4.64 0.88 -7.42
N GLU A 16 5.57 1.74 -7.83
CA GLU A 16 6.70 1.35 -8.67
C GLU A 16 7.55 0.25 -8.01
N GLY A 17 7.84 0.36 -6.72
CA GLY A 17 8.59 -0.66 -5.97
C GLY A 17 7.87 -2.03 -5.88
N LEU A 18 6.55 -2.06 -6.04
CA LEU A 18 5.78 -3.30 -6.22
C LEU A 18 5.85 -3.77 -7.67
N LYS A 19 5.58 -2.87 -8.62
CA LYS A 19 5.48 -3.17 -10.05
C LYS A 19 6.77 -3.79 -10.61
N GLU A 20 7.94 -3.34 -10.16
CA GLU A 20 9.24 -3.91 -10.57
C GLU A 20 9.38 -5.40 -10.25
N LYS A 21 8.65 -5.90 -9.25
CA LYS A 21 8.71 -7.28 -8.76
C LYS A 21 7.59 -8.16 -9.32
N LEU A 22 6.76 -7.62 -10.21
CA LEU A 22 5.53 -8.26 -10.67
C LEU A 22 5.49 -8.43 -12.19
N HIS A 23 4.90 -9.55 -12.58
CA HIS A 23 4.44 -9.80 -13.94
C HIS A 23 2.92 -9.62 -13.95
N GLY A 24 2.34 -9.09 -15.02
CA GLY A 24 0.91 -8.72 -15.07
C GLY A 24 -0.04 -9.79 -14.51
N GLY A 25 -1.16 -9.34 -13.93
CA GLY A 25 -2.16 -10.18 -13.29
C GLY A 25 -2.95 -9.40 -12.24
N GLU A 26 -3.98 -10.03 -11.68
CA GLU A 26 -4.76 -9.46 -10.58
C GLU A 26 -4.09 -9.81 -9.24
N TYR A 27 -3.83 -8.78 -8.42
CA TYR A 27 -3.18 -8.93 -7.12
C TYR A 27 -3.93 -8.14 -6.06
N LEU A 28 -3.82 -8.60 -4.81
CA LEU A 28 -4.33 -7.90 -3.63
C LEU A 28 -3.20 -7.02 -3.06
N VAL A 29 -3.47 -5.71 -3.00
CA VAL A 29 -2.55 -4.70 -2.46
C VAL A 29 -3.12 -4.15 -1.16
N PHE A 30 -2.34 -4.21 -0.10
CA PHE A 30 -2.64 -3.66 1.21
C PHE A 30 -1.91 -2.34 1.39
N ASN A 31 -2.68 -1.26 1.54
CA ASN A 31 -2.17 0.04 1.95
C ASN A 31 -2.05 0.05 3.48
N VAL A 32 -0.84 0.24 4.01
CA VAL A 32 -0.57 0.20 5.45
C VAL A 32 -0.43 1.62 5.98
N TYR A 33 -1.34 2.00 6.88
CA TYR A 33 -1.36 3.32 7.52
C TYR A 33 -0.99 3.22 9.00
N ALA A 34 -0.05 4.05 9.41
CA ALA A 34 0.46 4.06 10.78
C ALA A 34 0.54 5.47 11.36
N LYS A 35 0.62 5.54 12.70
CA LYS A 35 0.90 6.76 13.45
C LYS A 35 1.96 6.46 14.50
N GLU A 36 3.06 7.21 14.47
CA GLU A 36 4.18 7.04 15.41
C GLU A 36 4.71 5.59 15.50
N GLY A 37 4.70 4.88 14.38
CA GLY A 37 5.16 3.48 14.30
C GLY A 37 4.12 2.42 14.63
N ASN A 38 2.96 2.79 15.17
CA ASN A 38 1.86 1.86 15.39
C ASN A 38 0.98 1.76 14.15
N ILE A 39 0.77 0.55 13.64
CA ILE A 39 -0.16 0.30 12.53
C ILE A 39 -1.57 0.49 13.06
N LEU A 40 -2.34 1.36 12.41
CA LEU A 40 -3.69 1.69 12.86
C LEU A 40 -4.76 1.32 11.85
N GLU A 41 -4.42 1.31 10.56
CA GLU A 41 -5.39 0.98 9.52
C GLU A 41 -4.71 0.30 8.35
N MET A 42 -5.38 -0.71 7.80
CA MET A 42 -4.96 -1.39 6.59
C MET A 42 -6.14 -1.47 5.65
N VAL A 43 -5.91 -1.14 4.38
CA VAL A 43 -6.94 -1.18 3.35
C VAL A 43 -6.47 -2.10 2.23
N ASP A 44 -7.22 -3.16 1.98
CA ASP A 44 -6.98 -4.07 0.87
C ASP A 44 -7.68 -3.56 -0.41
N VAL A 45 -6.99 -3.67 -1.53
CA VAL A 45 -7.49 -3.28 -2.85
C VAL A 45 -7.01 -4.28 -3.89
N ARG A 46 -7.94 -4.90 -4.60
CA ARG A 46 -7.60 -5.69 -5.78
C ARG A 46 -7.30 -4.80 -6.98
N VAL A 47 -6.20 -5.10 -7.66
CA VAL A 47 -5.74 -4.34 -8.82
C VAL A 47 -5.27 -5.31 -9.89
N ASP A 48 -5.73 -5.11 -11.12
CA ASP A 48 -5.16 -5.78 -12.29
C ASP A 48 -3.95 -4.98 -12.80
N PHE A 49 -2.75 -5.54 -12.61
CA PHE A 49 -1.49 -4.96 -13.05
C PHE A 49 -1.25 -5.11 -14.56
N SER A 50 -2.13 -5.83 -15.27
CA SER A 50 -2.13 -5.91 -16.74
C SER A 50 -2.94 -4.78 -17.38
N ASP A 51 -3.86 -4.14 -16.64
CA ASP A 51 -4.71 -3.07 -17.14
C ASP A 51 -4.24 -1.69 -16.64
N GLY A 52 -3.77 -0.86 -17.58
CA GLY A 52 -3.33 0.51 -17.29
C GLY A 52 -4.44 1.40 -16.70
N GLU A 53 -5.71 1.17 -17.06
CA GLU A 53 -6.83 1.92 -16.51
C GLU A 53 -7.15 1.48 -15.08
N ALA A 54 -7.06 0.19 -14.78
CA ALA A 54 -7.16 -0.34 -13.42
C ALA A 54 -6.05 0.24 -12.52
N ILE A 55 -4.80 0.25 -12.99
CA ILE A 55 -3.67 0.87 -12.27
C ILE A 55 -3.94 2.35 -12.01
N LYS A 56 -4.40 3.10 -13.02
CA LYS A 56 -4.68 4.52 -12.87
C LYS A 56 -5.76 4.77 -11.82
N LYS A 57 -6.86 4.01 -11.85
CA LYS A 57 -7.94 4.08 -10.86
C LYS A 57 -7.45 3.74 -9.46
N PHE A 58 -6.61 2.72 -9.32
CA PHE A 58 -5.98 2.37 -8.06
C PHE A 58 -5.19 3.54 -7.50
N LEU A 59 -4.25 4.08 -8.28
CA LEU A 59 -3.41 5.20 -7.83
C LEU A 59 -4.26 6.43 -7.48
N ASP A 60 -5.32 6.72 -8.25
CA ASP A 60 -6.23 7.86 -7.98
C ASP A 60 -7.00 7.66 -6.67
N ARG A 61 -7.53 6.45 -6.46
CA ARG A 61 -8.23 6.06 -5.22
C ARG A 61 -7.29 6.15 -4.03
N THR A 62 -6.14 5.51 -4.09
CA THR A 62 -5.16 5.46 -3.00
C THR A 62 -4.63 6.85 -2.67
N THR A 63 -4.43 7.72 -3.66
CA THR A 63 -4.05 9.13 -3.41
C THR A 63 -5.13 9.87 -2.61
N ARG A 64 -6.41 9.70 -2.98
CA ARG A 64 -7.52 10.34 -2.26
C ARG A 64 -7.64 9.79 -0.84
N GLU A 65 -7.59 8.47 -0.69
CA GLU A 65 -7.63 7.79 0.60
C GLU A 65 -6.49 8.23 1.50
N THR A 66 -5.26 8.29 0.99
CA THR A 66 -4.09 8.74 1.75
C THR A 66 -4.29 10.16 2.26
N LEU A 67 -4.82 11.07 1.43
CA LEU A 67 -5.15 12.44 1.88
C LEU A 67 -6.21 12.44 2.99
N GLU A 68 -7.23 11.60 2.90
CA GLU A 68 -8.26 11.46 3.95
C GLU A 68 -7.66 10.90 5.25
N GLN A 69 -6.73 9.95 5.16
CA GLN A 69 -6.04 9.38 6.31
C GLN A 69 -5.03 10.34 6.95
N GLU A 70 -4.35 11.16 6.15
CA GLU A 70 -3.48 12.24 6.65
C GLU A 70 -4.25 13.26 7.48
N VAL A 71 -5.51 13.56 7.12
CA VAL A 71 -6.39 14.42 7.95
C VAL A 71 -6.68 13.79 9.31
N LYS A 72 -6.74 12.46 9.41
CA LYS A 72 -6.87 11.72 10.67
C LYS A 72 -5.53 11.59 11.42
N GLY A 73 -4.43 12.08 10.86
CA GLY A 73 -3.09 11.99 11.43
C GLY A 73 -2.39 10.65 11.20
N LEU A 74 -2.88 9.84 10.25
CA LEU A 74 -2.20 8.62 9.80
C LEU A 74 -1.30 8.92 8.61
N ARG A 75 -0.30 8.09 8.39
CA ARG A 75 0.56 8.15 7.20
C ARG A 75 0.62 6.80 6.53
N LEU A 76 0.54 6.79 5.20
CA LEU A 76 0.86 5.61 4.42
C LEU A 76 2.35 5.32 4.60
N ILE A 77 2.70 4.18 5.19
CA ILE A 77 4.10 3.81 5.46
C ILE A 77 4.60 2.75 4.47
N ALA A 78 3.70 1.90 3.98
CA ALA A 78 4.02 0.84 3.05
C ALA A 78 2.82 0.48 2.17
N MET A 79 3.13 -0.08 1.00
CA MET A 79 2.22 -0.93 0.27
C MET A 79 2.76 -2.35 0.31
N VAL A 80 1.88 -3.30 0.61
CA VAL A 80 2.22 -4.73 0.65
C VAL A 80 1.36 -5.44 -0.36
N LEU A 81 1.96 -6.29 -1.17
CA LEU A 81 1.24 -7.10 -2.14
C LEU A 81 1.38 -8.56 -1.79
N GLU A 82 0.26 -9.28 -1.86
CA GLU A 82 0.26 -10.73 -1.74
C GLU A 82 0.46 -11.38 -3.11
N LYS A 83 1.43 -12.30 -3.18
CA LYS A 83 1.70 -13.10 -4.37
C LYS A 83 2.15 -14.50 -3.98
N ASP A 84 1.47 -15.51 -4.49
CA ASP A 84 1.84 -16.93 -4.36
C ASP A 84 2.07 -17.36 -2.89
N GLY A 85 1.34 -16.76 -1.94
CA GLY A 85 1.50 -17.02 -0.50
C GLY A 85 2.67 -16.29 0.17
N ASP A 86 3.32 -15.36 -0.53
CA ASP A 86 4.36 -14.48 0.00
C ASP A 86 3.95 -13.00 -0.11
N TYR A 87 4.65 -12.15 0.63
CA TYR A 87 4.36 -10.73 0.78
C TYR A 87 5.48 -9.85 0.25
N VAL A 88 5.15 -9.07 -0.77
CA VAL A 88 6.06 -8.10 -1.38
C VAL A 88 5.84 -6.73 -0.76
N PHE A 89 6.83 -6.26 0.00
CA PHE A 89 6.80 -4.94 0.62
C PHE A 89 7.42 -3.87 -0.29
N SER A 90 6.78 -2.70 -0.30
CA SER A 90 7.31 -1.46 -0.85
C SER A 90 7.10 -0.33 0.15
N SER A 91 8.20 0.30 0.56
CA SER A 91 8.22 1.42 1.50
C SER A 91 9.31 2.41 1.06
N GLN A 92 9.13 3.70 1.37
CA GLN A 92 10.20 4.70 1.16
C GLN A 92 11.19 4.74 2.32
N GLU A 93 10.72 4.41 3.53
CA GLU A 93 11.53 4.33 4.73
C GLU A 93 11.85 2.87 5.00
N GLU A 94 13.02 2.61 5.61
CA GLU A 94 13.39 1.28 6.04
C GLU A 94 12.46 0.86 7.18
N ILE A 95 11.71 -0.22 6.94
CA ILE A 95 10.80 -0.80 7.92
C ILE A 95 11.52 -1.96 8.60
N SER A 96 11.50 -1.98 9.93
CA SER A 96 12.09 -3.07 10.72
C SER A 96 11.43 -4.41 10.38
N GLU A 97 12.18 -5.49 10.51
CA GLU A 97 11.63 -6.85 10.30
C GLU A 97 10.48 -7.14 11.28
N GLU A 98 10.57 -6.65 12.52
CA GLU A 98 9.49 -6.74 13.53
C GLU A 98 8.17 -6.12 13.00
N LEU A 99 8.23 -4.92 12.41
CA LEU A 99 7.04 -4.27 11.86
C LEU A 99 6.53 -4.98 10.61
N LYS A 100 7.41 -5.57 9.79
CA LYS A 100 6.98 -6.39 8.65
C LYS A 100 6.25 -7.65 9.12
N GLU A 101 6.72 -8.30 10.18
CA GLU A 101 6.04 -9.46 10.79
C GLU A 101 4.66 -9.05 11.32
N GLU A 102 4.55 -7.94 12.05
CA GLU A 102 3.26 -7.41 12.52
C GLU A 102 2.29 -7.12 11.37
N ILE A 103 2.76 -6.51 10.28
CA ILE A 103 1.94 -6.28 9.07
C ILE A 103 1.44 -7.61 8.49
N LYS A 104 2.30 -8.63 8.39
CA LYS A 104 1.90 -9.95 7.85
C LYS A 104 0.82 -10.59 8.73
N GLU A 105 1.01 -10.57 10.05
CA GLU A 105 0.03 -11.11 10.99
C GLU A 105 -1.32 -10.41 10.87
N MET A 106 -1.34 -9.08 10.75
CA MET A 106 -2.56 -8.32 10.52
C MET A 106 -3.23 -8.66 9.18
N ILE A 107 -2.46 -8.86 8.11
CA ILE A 107 -3.02 -9.27 6.82
C ILE A 107 -3.69 -10.64 6.95
N GLU A 108 -3.05 -11.61 7.60
CA GLU A 108 -3.64 -12.94 7.77
C GLU A 108 -4.91 -12.90 8.61
N GLN A 109 -4.95 -12.09 9.67
CA GLN A 109 -6.16 -11.87 10.47
C GLN A 109 -7.31 -11.29 9.62
N LEU A 110 -7.03 -10.32 8.75
CA LEU A 110 -8.04 -9.73 7.85
C LEU A 110 -8.61 -10.72 6.84
N LYS A 111 -7.87 -11.80 6.50
CA LYS A 111 -8.36 -12.86 5.60
C LYS A 111 -9.21 -13.91 6.31
N GLU A 112 -9.05 -14.06 7.63
CA GLU A 112 -9.80 -15.03 8.43
C GLU A 112 -11.19 -14.53 8.86
N GLU A 113 -11.48 -13.23 8.69
CA GLU A 113 -12.80 -12.60 8.90
C GLU A 113 -13.71 -12.67 7.65
#